data_AF-A0A3M2Z9A1-F1
#
_entry.id   AF-A0A3M2Z9A1-F1
#
_cell.length_a   1.000
_cell.length_b   1.000
_cell.length_c   1.000
_cell.angle_alpha   90.00
_cell.angle_beta   90.00
_cell.angle_gamma   90.00
#
_symmetry.space_group_name_H-M   'P 1'
#
loop_
_entity.id
_entity.type
_entity.pdbx_description
1 polymer ?
#
loop_
_entity_poly.entity_id
_entity_poly.type
_entity_poly.pdbx_seq_one_letter_code
_entity_poly.pdbx_strand_id
1 'polypeptide(L)'
;ERPLIDNSRLTMTLGADGRAYGNAGCNHWFAPYTLNDHTISFGAVGKTRKMCAPALMEQEQRFIKAISSVQRWDISPIEQLRLWPAQGK
;
A
#
# COMPACT_ATOMS: atom_id res chain seq x y z
N GLU A 1 17.16 -0.35 -4.51
CA GLU A 1 15.85 0.29 -4.27
C GLU A 1 15.93 1.79 -4.55
N ARG A 2 14.87 2.39 -5.11
CA ARG A 2 14.74 3.86 -5.17
C ARG A 2 14.04 4.34 -3.89
N PRO A 3 14.64 5.30 -3.15
CA PRO A 3 14.08 5.80 -1.90
C PRO A 3 12.75 6.53 -2.14
N LEU A 4 12.02 6.75 -1.05
CA LEU A 4 10.84 7.62 -1.09
C LEU A 4 11.27 9.05 -1.38
N ILE A 5 10.41 9.77 -2.10
CA ILE A 5 10.60 11.20 -2.37
C ILE A 5 10.27 11.98 -1.10
N ASP A 6 11.11 12.95 -0.76
CA ASP A 6 10.91 13.79 0.43
C ASP A 6 9.52 14.45 0.44
N ASN A 7 8.92 14.50 1.63
CA ASN A 7 7.56 15.00 1.87
C ASN A 7 6.43 14.25 1.14
N SER A 8 6.69 13.11 0.51
CA SER A 8 5.66 12.23 -0.06
C SER A 8 5.29 11.10 0.89
N ARG A 9 4.35 11.37 1.80
CA ARG A 9 3.92 10.38 2.79
C ARG A 9 3.07 9.30 2.12
N LEU A 10 3.56 8.06 2.16
CA LEU A 10 2.75 6.88 1.91
C LEU A 10 2.04 6.50 3.20
N THR A 11 0.72 6.38 3.16
CA THR A 11 -0.09 6.00 4.32
C THR A 11 -1.08 4.92 3.96
N MET A 12 -1.43 4.11 4.96
CA MET A 12 -2.43 3.06 4.86
C MET A 12 -3.20 2.99 6.18
N THR A 13 -4.52 2.93 6.07
CA THR A 13 -5.45 2.63 7.16
C THR A 13 -6.25 1.42 6.75
N LEU A 14 -6.36 0.44 7.65
CA LEU A 14 -7.25 -0.72 7.51
C LEU A 14 -8.51 -0.44 8.33
N GLY A 15 -9.60 -0.06 7.66
CA GLY A 15 -10.86 0.28 8.30
C GLY A 15 -11.65 -0.97 8.73
N ALA A 16 -12.37 -0.86 9.86
CA ALA A 16 -13.23 -1.94 10.37
C ALA A 16 -14.40 -2.30 9.42
N ASP A 17 -14.64 -1.47 8.40
CA ASP A 17 -15.59 -1.69 7.32
C ASP A 17 -15.04 -2.56 6.17
N GLY A 18 -13.84 -3.13 6.32
CA GLY A 18 -13.20 -3.97 5.30
C GLY A 18 -12.59 -3.15 4.16
N ARG A 19 -12.35 -1.84 4.37
CA ARG A 19 -11.72 -0.96 3.37
C ARG A 19 -10.33 -0.51 3.82
N ALA A 20 -9.36 -0.72 2.94
CA ALA A 20 -8.02 -0.18 3.06
C ALA A 20 -7.95 1.13 2.26
N TYR A 21 -7.35 2.18 2.82
CA TYR A 21 -7.23 3.47 2.14
C TYR A 21 -6.07 4.31 2.67
N GLY A 22 -5.67 5.33 1.92
CA GLY A 22 -4.64 6.26 2.37
C GLY A 22 -4.10 7.15 1.26
N ASN A 23 -2.87 7.62 1.42
CA ASN A 23 -2.14 8.40 0.43
C ASN A 23 -1.04 7.54 -0.21
N ALA A 24 -0.96 7.56 -1.54
CA ALA A 24 0.03 6.81 -2.33
C ALA A 24 1.15 7.72 -2.88
N GLY A 25 1.36 8.90 -2.26
CA GLY A 25 2.33 9.93 -2.65
C GLY A 25 1.65 11.09 -3.36
N CYS A 26 1.08 10.85 -4.54
CA CYS A 26 0.35 11.86 -5.32
C CYS A 26 -1.17 11.78 -5.09
N ASN A 27 -1.73 10.57 -5.24
CA ASN A 27 -3.17 10.32 -5.14
C ASN A 27 -3.57 9.67 -3.82
N HIS A 28 -4.84 9.86 -3.47
CA HIS A 28 -5.48 8.97 -2.51
C HIS A 28 -5.75 7.63 -3.19
N TRP A 29 -5.62 6.56 -2.42
CA TRP A 29 -5.88 5.20 -2.85
C TRP A 29 -6.87 4.52 -1.92
N PHE A 30 -7.56 3.51 -2.43
CA PHE A 30 -8.46 2.66 -1.65
C PHE A 30 -8.63 1.29 -2.30
N ALA A 31 -8.92 0.28 -1.49
CA ALA A 31 -9.25 -1.07 -1.94
C ALA A 31 -10.11 -1.76 -0.87
N PRO A 32 -11.01 -2.69 -1.23
CA PRO A 32 -11.49 -3.67 -0.26
C PRO A 32 -10.31 -4.54 0.18
N TYR A 33 -10.28 -4.96 1.44
CA TYR A 33 -9.27 -5.90 1.94
C TYR A 33 -9.91 -7.01 2.75
N THR A 34 -9.24 -8.16 2.75
CA THR A 34 -9.59 -9.30 3.61
C THR A 34 -8.37 -9.61 4.48
N LEU A 35 -8.61 -9.86 5.76
CA LEU A 35 -7.59 -10.19 6.75
C LEU A 35 -8.01 -11.47 7.47
N ASN A 36 -7.23 -12.54 7.31
CA ASN A 36 -7.47 -13.83 7.96
C ASN A 36 -6.16 -14.35 8.55
N ASP A 37 -6.09 -14.56 9.86
CA ASP A 37 -4.88 -14.99 10.58
C ASP A 37 -3.63 -14.23 10.11
N HIS A 38 -2.72 -14.91 9.40
CA HIS A 38 -1.45 -14.37 8.89
C HIS A 38 -1.50 -13.97 7.40
N THR A 39 -2.70 -13.96 6.81
CA THR A 39 -2.92 -13.60 5.41
C THR A 39 -3.68 -12.29 5.30
N ILE A 40 -3.27 -11.48 4.33
CA ILE A 40 -3.97 -10.25 3.96
C ILE A 40 -4.01 -10.18 2.44
N SER A 41 -5.15 -9.82 1.87
CA SER A 41 -5.29 -9.57 0.45
C SER A 41 -6.05 -8.29 0.19
N PHE A 42 -5.69 -7.62 -0.89
CA PHE A 42 -6.36 -6.42 -1.36
C PHE A 42 -7.06 -6.74 -2.67
N GLY A 43 -8.32 -6.34 -2.79
CA GLY A 43 -9.05 -6.44 -4.05
C GLY A 43 -8.63 -5.36 -5.05
N ALA A 44 -9.53 -5.00 -5.95
CA ALA A 44 -9.25 -3.97 -6.96
C ALA A 44 -8.87 -2.64 -6.30
N VAL A 45 -7.66 -2.16 -6.60
CA VAL A 45 -7.14 -0.91 -6.04
C VAL A 45 -7.58 0.26 -6.91
N GLY A 46 -8.34 1.18 -6.31
CA GLY A 46 -8.73 2.46 -6.87
C GLY A 46 -7.82 3.59 -6.41
N LYS A 47 -7.72 4.65 -7.22
CA LYS A 47 -7.02 5.89 -6.87
C LYS A 47 -7.65 7.11 -7.52
N THR A 48 -7.43 8.28 -6.92
CA THR A 48 -7.77 9.57 -7.56
C THR A 48 -6.88 9.82 -8.79
N ARG A 49 -7.19 10.85 -9.58
CA ARG A 49 -6.45 11.22 -10.81
C ARG A 49 -5.88 12.64 -10.76
N LYS A 50 -5.12 12.94 -9.71
CA LYS A 50 -4.30 14.16 -9.61
C LYS A 50 -3.07 14.00 -10.51
N MET A 51 -2.67 15.09 -11.13
CA MET A 51 -1.40 15.19 -11.85
C MET A 51 -0.35 15.78 -10.91
N CYS A 52 0.75 15.06 -10.71
CA CYS A 52 1.88 15.51 -9.90
C CYS A 52 3.17 15.42 -10.71
N ALA A 53 4.32 15.75 -10.11
CA ALA A 53 5.62 15.53 -10.72
C ALA A 53 5.79 14.05 -11.13
N PRO A 54 6.44 13.76 -12.28
CA PRO A 54 6.60 12.38 -12.79
C PRO A 54 7.15 11.40 -11.76
N ALA A 55 8.09 11.84 -10.93
CA ALA A 55 8.70 11.00 -9.90
C ALA A 55 7.68 10.55 -8.82
N LEU A 56 6.73 11.41 -8.42
CA LEU A 56 5.68 11.04 -7.46
C LEU A 56 4.68 10.05 -8.07
N MET A 57 4.37 10.21 -9.35
CA MET A 57 3.50 9.28 -10.07
C MET A 57 4.16 7.90 -10.24
N GLU A 58 5.47 7.84 -10.47
CA GLU A 58 6.24 6.59 -10.49
C GLU A 58 6.21 5.91 -9.11
N GLN A 59 6.46 6.66 -8.04
CA GLN A 59 6.38 6.13 -6.67
C GLN A 59 5.00 5.57 -6.35
N GLU A 60 3.94 6.30 -6.69
CA GLU A 60 2.56 5.82 -6.55
C GLU A 60 2.33 4.52 -7.31
N GLN A 61 2.78 4.43 -8.56
CA GLN A 61 2.61 3.21 -9.36
C GLN A 61 3.33 2.01 -8.73
N ARG A 62 4.54 2.22 -8.20
CA ARG A 62 5.29 1.19 -7.47
C ARG A 62 4.55 0.75 -6.20
N PHE A 63 4.03 1.70 -5.44
CA PHE A 63 3.27 1.40 -4.22
C PHE A 63 2.01 0.59 -4.53
N ILE A 64 1.21 1.00 -5.51
CA ILE A 64 -0.02 0.29 -5.90
C ILE A 64 0.30 -1.12 -6.40
N LYS A 65 1.36 -1.28 -7.22
CA LYS A 65 1.82 -2.60 -7.68
C LYS A 65 2.23 -3.50 -6.51
N ALA A 66 2.92 -2.95 -5.51
CA ALA A 66 3.32 -3.70 -4.32
C ALA A 66 2.10 -4.16 -3.52
N ILE A 67 1.16 -3.26 -3.21
CA ILE A 67 -0.09 -3.58 -2.50
C ILE A 67 -0.89 -4.68 -3.20
N SER A 68 -1.01 -4.63 -4.52
CA SER A 68 -1.71 -5.67 -5.29
C SER A 68 -1.04 -7.05 -5.27
N SER A 69 0.21 -7.16 -4.82
CA SER A 69 0.94 -8.43 -4.72
C SER A 69 0.96 -9.04 -3.32
N VAL A 70 0.51 -8.28 -2.31
CA VAL A 70 0.55 -8.70 -0.90
C VAL A 70 -0.38 -9.88 -0.67
N GLN A 71 0.12 -10.88 0.08
CA GLN A 71 -0.66 -12.04 0.52
C GLN A 71 -0.48 -12.35 2.01
N ARG A 72 0.58 -11.84 2.65
CA ARG A 72 0.90 -12.10 4.05
C ARG A 72 1.27 -10.82 4.76
N TRP A 73 1.09 -10.82 6.08
CA TRP A 73 1.47 -9.71 6.95
C TRP A 73 2.04 -10.23 8.26
N ASP A 74 2.82 -9.37 8.91
CA ASP A 74 3.21 -9.54 10.31
C ASP A 74 3.61 -8.18 10.91
N ILE A 75 3.79 -8.16 12.24
CA ILE A 75 4.39 -7.04 12.96
C ILE A 75 5.80 -7.43 13.40
N SER A 76 6.78 -6.58 13.09
CA SER A 76 8.15 -6.78 13.55
C SER A 76 8.29 -6.49 15.05
N PRO A 77 9.39 -6.92 15.71
CA PRO A 77 9.64 -6.60 17.12
C PRO A 77 9.73 -5.10 17.45
N ILE A 78 9.87 -4.24 16.43
CA ILE A 78 9.92 -2.78 16.56
C ILE A 78 8.61 -2.11 16.12
N GLU A 79 7.50 -2.83 16.23
CA GLU A 79 6.14 -2.34 15.96
C GLU A 79 5.91 -1.84 14.52
N GLN A 80 6.63 -2.42 13.56
CA GLN A 80 6.43 -2.11 12.15
C GLN A 80 5.57 -3.17 11.47
N LEU A 81 4.52 -2.72 10.78
CA LEU A 81 3.77 -3.56 9.86
C LEU A 81 4.64 -3.93 8.65
N ARG A 82 4.75 -5.24 8.39
CA ARG A 82 5.40 -5.79 7.21
C ARG A 82 4.37 -6.49 6.33
N LEU A 83 4.44 -6.24 5.03
CA LEU A 83 3.56 -6.83 4.03
C LEU A 83 4.41 -7.59 3.03
N TRP A 84 4.04 -8.84 2.76
CA TRP A 84 4.84 -9.75 1.93
C TRP A 84 4.03 -10.29 0.76
N PRO A 85 4.66 -10.48 -0.41
CA PRO A 85 4.07 -11.25 -1.49
C PRO A 85 3.98 -12.75 -1.14
N ALA A 86 3.30 -13.50 -2.02
CA ALA A 86 3.19 -14.96 -1.94
C ALA A 86 4.56 -15.65 -1.87
N GLN A 87 5.50 -15.15 -2.68
CA GLN A 87 6.84 -15.69 -2.87
C GLN A 87 7.85 -14.54 -2.86
N GLY A 88 9.02 -14.77 -2.25
CA GLY A 88 10.08 -13.79 -2.11
C GLY A 88 10.17 -13.19 -0.70
N LYS A 89 11.28 -12.47 -0.47
CA LYS A 89 11.39 -11.48 0.60
C LYS A 89 10.84 -10.16 0.08
#